data_AF-A0A9P0L5C2-F1
#
_entry.id   AF-A0A9P0L5C2-F1
#
_cell.length_a   1.000
_cell.length_b   1.000
_cell.length_c   1.000
_cell.angle_alpha   90.00
_cell.angle_beta   90.00
_cell.angle_gamma   90.00
#
_symmetry.space_group_name_H-M   'P 1'
#
loop_
_entity.id
_entity.type
_entity.pdbx_description
1 polymer ?
#
loop_
_entity_poly.entity_id
_entity_poly.type
_entity_poly.pdbx_seq_one_letter_code
_entity_poly.pdbx_strand_id
1 'polypeptide(L)'
;MEMYRIAKASTIGAALRSFLFVVAGVLQMFLMCFALPAQKLTDEANKAGESIYFSLWYNHPEHAKPLVNIIARSNKLVKIVPCGILEFSLEKGLAVS
;
A
#
# COMPACT_ATOMS: atom_id res chain seq x y z
N MET A 1 -17.13 34.20 -32.66
CA MET A 1 -17.08 33.87 -31.22
C MET A 1 -17.11 32.37 -30.96
N GLU A 2 -17.94 31.59 -31.67
CA GLU A 2 -18.08 30.15 -31.42
C GLU A 2 -16.83 29.32 -31.77
N MET A 3 -16.18 29.61 -32.90
CA MET A 3 -14.93 28.95 -33.31
C MET A 3 -13.80 29.08 -32.26
N TYR A 4 -13.74 30.23 -31.57
CA TYR A 4 -12.76 30.49 -30.51
C TYR A 4 -13.04 29.65 -29.25
N ARG A 5 -14.31 29.38 -28.93
CA ARG A 5 -14.68 28.53 -27.79
C ARG A 5 -14.33 27.06 -28.04
N ILE A 6 -14.55 26.57 -29.26
CA ILE A 6 -14.24 25.20 -29.67
C ILE A 6 -12.73 24.95 -29.66
N ALA A 7 -11.93 25.89 -30.17
CA ALA A 7 -10.47 25.80 -30.15
C ALA A 7 -9.89 25.81 -28.72
N LYS A 8 -10.46 26.60 -27.81
CA LYS A 8 -10.02 26.64 -26.41
C LYS A 8 -10.44 25.37 -25.65
N ALA A 9 -11.65 24.86 -25.91
CA ALA A 9 -12.16 23.63 -25.31
C ALA A 9 -11.36 22.39 -25.75
N SER A 10 -10.98 22.29 -27.02
CA SER A 10 -10.12 21.20 -27.50
C SER A 10 -8.72 21.25 -26.88
N THR A 11 -8.15 22.45 -26.73
CA THR A 11 -6.85 22.67 -26.07
C THR A 11 -6.88 22.28 -24.59
N ILE A 12 -7.93 22.66 -23.86
CA ILE A 12 -8.14 22.28 -22.46
C ILE A 12 -8.32 20.77 -22.34
N GLY A 13 -9.08 20.15 -23.23
CA GLY A 13 -9.27 18.70 -23.26
C GLY A 13 -7.96 17.94 -23.49
N ALA A 14 -7.11 18.42 -24.39
CA ALA A 14 -5.79 17.84 -24.63
C ALA A 14 -4.87 18.00 -23.40
N ALA A 15 -4.82 19.19 -22.81
CA ALA A 15 -4.03 19.44 -21.60
C ALA A 15 -4.48 18.58 -20.41
N LEU A 16 -5.79 18.43 -20.22
CA LEU A 16 -6.36 17.60 -19.17
C LEU A 16 -6.00 16.12 -19.35
N ARG A 17 -6.07 15.60 -20.58
CA ARG A 17 -5.65 14.22 -20.88
C ARG A 17 -4.18 14.01 -20.53
N SER A 18 -3.30 14.90 -20.98
CA SER A 18 -1.87 14.82 -20.65
C SER A 18 -1.63 14.86 -19.14
N PHE A 19 -2.33 15.74 -18.41
CA PHE A 19 -2.23 15.82 -16.96
C PHE A 19 -2.68 14.52 -16.27
N LEU A 20 -3.82 13.95 -16.68
CA LEU A 20 -4.33 12.69 -16.13
C LEU A 20 -3.36 11.52 -16.38
N PHE A 21 -2.74 11.45 -17.55
CA PHE A 21 -1.74 10.42 -17.85
C PHE A 21 -0.50 10.54 -16.95
N VAL A 22 -0.01 11.76 -16.72
CA VAL A 22 1.14 11.98 -15.82
C VAL A 22 0.78 11.60 -14.39
N VAL A 23 -0.38 12.04 -13.89
CA VAL A 23 -0.84 11.70 -12.53
C VAL A 23 -1.03 10.20 -12.36
N ALA A 24 -1.66 9.53 -13.33
CA ALA A 24 -1.84 8.08 -13.32
C ALA A 24 -0.50 7.34 -13.33
N GLY A 25 0.46 7.79 -14.14
CA GLY A 25 1.81 7.21 -14.20
C GLY A 25 2.57 7.36 -12.88
N VAL A 26 2.54 8.55 -12.27
CA VAL A 26 3.18 8.80 -10.96
C VAL A 26 2.53 7.95 -9.87
N LEU A 27 1.20 7.83 -9.87
CA LEU A 27 0.49 6.99 -8.91
C LEU A 27 0.85 5.51 -9.08
N GLN A 28 0.89 5.02 -10.32
CA GLN A 28 1.28 3.64 -10.64
C GLN A 28 2.70 3.34 -10.13
N MET A 29 3.65 4.24 -10.40
CA MET A 29 5.04 4.11 -9.94
C MET A 29 5.13 4.13 -8.41
N PHE A 30 4.38 5.02 -7.75
CA PHE A 30 4.34 5.10 -6.29
C PHE A 30 3.78 3.81 -5.66
N LEU A 31 2.69 3.27 -6.20
CA LEU A 31 2.10 2.03 -5.73
C LEU A 31 3.05 0.84 -5.92
N MET A 32 3.69 0.71 -7.09
CA MET A 32 4.64 -0.39 -7.32
C MET A 32 5.89 -0.29 -6.44
N CYS A 33 6.45 0.90 -6.29
CA CYS A 33 7.71 1.08 -5.55
C CYS A 33 7.54 1.03 -4.02
N PHE A 34 6.35 1.34 -3.49
CA PHE A 34 6.16 1.41 -2.03
C PHE A 34 5.15 0.39 -1.51
N ALA A 35 4.01 0.17 -2.18
CA ALA A 35 2.97 -0.70 -1.63
C ALA A 35 3.33 -2.18 -1.75
N LEU A 36 3.87 -2.61 -2.91
CA LEU A 36 4.27 -4.01 -3.13
C LEU A 36 5.39 -4.48 -2.18
N PRO A 37 6.53 -3.78 -2.05
CA PRO A 37 7.56 -4.20 -1.10
C PRO A 37 7.10 -4.09 0.35
N ALA A 38 6.25 -3.13 0.70
CA ALA A 38 5.70 -3.03 2.04
C ALA A 38 4.77 -4.20 2.40
N GLN A 39 3.93 -4.68 1.46
CA GLN A 39 3.14 -5.88 1.65
C GLN A 39 4.03 -7.12 1.84
N LYS A 40 5.06 -7.28 0.99
CA LYS A 40 5.99 -8.42 1.07
C LYS A 40 6.78 -8.44 2.38
N LEU A 41 7.24 -7.27 2.83
CA LEU A 41 7.94 -7.12 4.10
C LEU A 41 7.02 -7.40 5.30
N THR A 42 5.76 -6.99 5.20
CA THR A 42 4.75 -7.26 6.25
C THR A 42 4.45 -8.75 6.35
N ASP A 43 4.24 -9.43 5.23
CA ASP A 43 3.96 -10.87 5.20
C ASP A 43 5.11 -11.69 5.83
N GLU A 44 6.35 -11.36 5.46
CA GLU A 44 7.53 -11.98 6.04
C GLU A 44 7.67 -11.66 7.55
N ALA A 45 7.37 -10.42 7.95
CA ALA A 45 7.39 -10.03 9.36
C ALA A 45 6.30 -10.74 10.19
N ASN A 46 5.14 -11.05 9.60
CA ASN A 46 4.07 -11.83 10.24
C ASN A 46 4.53 -13.26 10.48
N LYS A 47 5.10 -13.88 9.45
CA LYS A 47 5.66 -15.25 9.52
C LYS A 47 6.78 -15.36 10.56
N ALA A 48 7.65 -14.36 10.62
CA ALA A 48 8.67 -14.27 11.66
C ALA A 48 8.06 -14.15 13.07
N GLY A 49 7.01 -13.34 13.24
CA GLY A 49 6.29 -13.21 14.51
C GLY A 49 5.63 -14.52 14.98
N GLU A 50 5.05 -15.27 14.05
CA GLU A 50 4.46 -16.59 14.32
C GLU A 50 5.52 -17.61 14.72
N SER A 51 6.64 -17.68 13.99
CA SER A 51 7.76 -18.55 14.34
C SER A 51 8.35 -18.23 15.71
N ILE A 52 8.46 -16.95 16.07
CA ILE A 52 8.91 -16.52 17.40
C ILE A 52 7.89 -16.92 18.47
N TYR A 53 6.58 -16.79 18.21
CA TYR A 53 5.53 -17.21 19.15
C TYR A 53 5.63 -18.71 19.49
N PHE A 54 5.95 -19.55 18.50
CA PHE A 54 6.15 -20.99 18.67
C PHE A 54 7.52 -21.39 19.23
N SER A 55 8.52 -20.50 19.16
CA SER A 55 9.74 -20.68 19.95
C SER A 55 9.37 -20.54 21.43
N LEU A 56 9.90 -21.36 22.35
CA LEU A 56 9.53 -21.31 23.78
C LEU A 56 10.09 -20.05 24.49
N TRP A 57 9.78 -18.85 23.99
CA TRP A 57 10.23 -17.55 24.46
C TRP A 57 9.86 -17.29 25.92
N TYR A 58 8.77 -17.91 26.39
CA TYR A 58 8.31 -17.84 27.77
C TYR A 58 9.28 -18.51 28.77
N ASN A 59 10.21 -19.35 28.32
CA ASN A 59 11.24 -19.94 29.17
C ASN A 59 12.45 -19.01 29.41
N HIS A 60 12.55 -17.89 28.67
CA HIS A 60 13.66 -16.93 28.76
C HIS A 60 13.14 -15.52 29.06
N PRO A 61 12.82 -15.22 30.33
CA PRO A 61 12.19 -13.97 30.71
C PRO A 61 13.06 -12.73 30.45
N GLU A 62 14.39 -12.87 30.32
CA GLU A 62 15.28 -11.76 29.97
C GLU A 62 15.00 -11.14 28.59
N HIS A 63 14.38 -11.90 27.67
CA HIS A 63 14.09 -11.47 26.31
C HIS A 63 12.59 -11.38 26.01
N ALA A 64 11.72 -11.65 26.98
CA ALA A 64 10.27 -11.70 26.77
C ALA A 64 9.68 -10.33 26.33
N LYS A 65 10.10 -9.21 26.92
CA LYS A 65 9.60 -7.86 26.56
C LYS A 65 9.83 -7.49 25.08
N PRO A 66 11.06 -7.56 24.53
CA PRO A 66 11.27 -7.24 23.12
C PRO A 66 10.57 -8.22 22.18
N LEU A 67 10.52 -9.52 22.53
CA LEU A 67 9.85 -10.54 21.72
C LEU A 67 8.33 -10.32 21.64
N VAL A 68 7.67 -10.03 22.75
CA VAL A 68 6.23 -9.71 22.77
C VAL A 68 5.93 -8.46 21.94
N ASN A 69 6.80 -7.44 21.98
CA ASN A 69 6.65 -6.25 21.14
C ASN A 69 6.77 -6.55 19.64
N ILE A 70 7.66 -7.47 19.26
CA ILE A 70 7.82 -7.91 17.87
C ILE A 70 6.56 -8.67 17.44
N ILE A 71 6.12 -9.67 18.22
CA ILE A 71 4.91 -10.46 17.94
C ILE A 71 3.66 -9.56 17.85
N ALA A 72 3.53 -8.56 18.71
CA ALA A 72 2.40 -7.64 18.71
C ALA A 72 2.39 -6.72 17.47
N ARG A 73 3.57 -6.34 16.97
CA ARG A 73 3.69 -5.54 15.73
C ARG A 73 3.48 -6.40 14.49
N SER A 74 3.96 -7.64 14.49
CA SER A 74 3.73 -8.63 13.44
C SER A 74 2.25 -9.02 13.32
N ASN A 75 1.48 -9.07 14.40
CA ASN A 75 0.03 -9.34 14.27
C ASN A 75 -0.78 -8.16 13.70
N LYS A 76 -0.15 -6.99 13.50
CA LYS A 76 -0.82 -5.83 12.94
C LYS A 76 -0.73 -5.89 11.42
N LEU A 77 -1.73 -6.50 10.80
CA LEU A 77 -1.98 -6.42 9.35
C LEU A 77 -1.82 -4.96 8.92
N VAL A 78 -0.75 -4.68 8.16
CA VAL A 78 -0.49 -3.34 7.64
C VAL A 78 -1.55 -3.06 6.58
N LYS A 79 -2.66 -2.47 7.03
CA LYS A 79 -3.66 -1.85 6.16
C LYS A 79 -3.01 -0.62 5.54
N ILE A 80 -2.34 -0.81 4.41
CA ILE A 80 -1.87 0.30 3.60
C ILE A 80 -3.12 0.88 2.93
N VAL A 81 -3.62 1.98 3.49
CA VAL A 81 -4.71 2.76 2.91
C VAL A 81 -4.09 3.97 2.22
N PRO A 82 -3.68 3.88 0.94
CA PRO A 82 -3.27 5.08 0.22
C PRO A 82 -4.46 6.02 0.18
N CYS A 83 -4.25 7.22 0.72
CA CYS A 83 -5.23 8.31 0.73
C CYS A 83 -6.56 8.01 1.44
N GLY A 84 -6.66 7.05 2.35
CA GLY A 84 -7.90 6.81 3.12
C GLY A 84 -9.10 6.29 2.31
N ILE A 85 -8.97 6.12 0.99
CA ILE A 85 -10.10 5.83 0.08
C ILE A 85 -10.20 4.33 -0.24
N LEU A 86 -9.07 3.63 -0.35
CA LEU A 86 -9.05 2.21 -0.73
C LEU A 86 -8.04 1.44 0.12
N GLU A 87 -8.49 0.39 0.81
CA GLU A 87 -7.60 -0.62 1.37
C GLU A 87 -6.97 -1.39 0.20
N PHE A 88 -5.71 -1.10 -0.12
CA PHE A 88 -4.93 -1.92 -1.04
C PHE A 88 -4.48 -3.18 -0.30
N SER A 89 -5.42 -4.12 -0.15
CA SER A 89 -5.07 -5.53 0.05
C SER A 89 -5.23 -6.23 -1.30
N LEU A 90 -4.21 -7.00 -1.71
CA LEU A 90 -4.25 -7.79 -2.95
C LEU A 90 -5.49 -8.70 -2.98
N GLU A 91 -5.91 -9.23 -1.82
CA GLU A 91 -7.13 -10.00 -1.67
C GLU A 91 -8.39 -9.19 -2.01
N LYS A 92 -8.47 -7.93 -1.56
CA LYS A 92 -9.65 -7.08 -1.82
C LYS A 92 -9.69 -6.55 -3.25
N GLY A 93 -8.53 -6.34 -3.87
CA GLY A 93 -8.42 -5.99 -5.29
C GLY A 93 -8.83 -7.14 -6.21
N LEU A 94 -8.46 -8.37 -5.87
CA LEU A 94 -8.84 -9.59 -6.60
C LEU A 94 -10.29 -10.05 -6.33
N ALA A 95 -10.89 -9.64 -5.22
CA ALA A 95 -12.30 -9.94 -4.93
C ALA A 95 -13.30 -9.02 -5.67
N VAL A 96 -12.81 -7.97 -6.34
CA VAL A 96 -13.60 -7.00 -7.12
C VAL A 96 -13.60 -7.30 -8.62
N SER A 97 -12.91 -8.36 -9.06
CA SER A 97 -12.96 -8.87 -10.44
C SER A 97 -14.03 -9.94 -10.64
#